data_AF-A0A822FTT5-F1
#
_entry.id   AF-A0A822FTT5-F1
#
_cell.length_a   1.000
_cell.length_b   1.000
_cell.length_c   1.000
_cell.angle_alpha   90.00
_cell.angle_beta   90.00
_cell.angle_gamma   90.00
#
_symmetry.space_group_name_H-M   'P 1'
#
loop_
_entity.id
_entity.type
_entity.pdbx_description
1 polymer ?
#
loop_
_entity_poly.entity_id
_entity_poly.type
_entity_poly.pdbx_seq_one_letter_code
_entity_poly.pdbx_strand_id
1 'polypeptide(L)' 'TRRVLNVREKNPIDEHPLNYDEYYPFKIFAASNVPHLS' A
#
# COMPACT_ATOMS: atom_id res chain seq x y z
N THR A 1 15.40 4.00 -11.01
CA THR A 1 16.18 3.01 -11.78
C THR A 1 15.56 1.63 -11.57
N ARG A 2 15.48 0.77 -12.59
CA ARG A 2 14.81 -0.57 -12.52
C ARG A 2 15.40 -1.53 -11.47
N ARG A 3 16.56 -1.22 -10.90
CA ARG A 3 17.26 -2.04 -9.88
C ARG A 3 16.40 -2.36 -8.66
N VAL A 4 15.55 -1.43 -8.21
CA VAL A 4 14.71 -1.63 -7.01
C VAL A 4 13.64 -2.71 -7.26
N LEU A 5 13.02 -2.69 -8.44
CA LEU A 5 12.03 -3.70 -8.83
C LEU A 5 12.67 -5.09 -8.89
N ASN A 6 13.85 -5.22 -9.52
CA ASN A 6 14.57 -6.50 -9.58
C ASN A 6 14.94 -7.08 -8.20
N VAL A 7 15.13 -6.23 -7.19
CA VAL A 7 15.39 -6.69 -5.81
C VAL A 7 14.09 -7.13 -5.14
N ARG A 8 13.01 -6.36 -5.31
CA ARG A 8 11.67 -6.68 -4.77
C ARG A 8 11.08 -7.94 -5.39
N GLU A 9 11.27 -8.19 -6.68
CA GLU A 9 10.81 -9.41 -7.35
C GLU A 9 11.46 -10.69 -6.79
N LYS A 10 12.69 -10.59 -6.26
CA LYS A 10 13.36 -11.73 -5.59
C LYS A 10 12.84 -12.00 -4.19
N ASN A 11 12.22 -11.01 -3.55
CA ASN A 11 11.57 -11.15 -2.25
C ASN A 11 10.23 -10.37 -2.27
N PRO A 12 9.18 -10.94 -2.89
CA PRO A 12 7.93 -10.24 -3.15
C PRO A 12 6.98 -10.22 -1.94
N ILE A 13 7.52 -10.39 -0.74
CA ILE A 13 6.75 -10.47 0.51
C ILE A 13 6.91 -9.16 1.26
N ASP A 14 5.78 -8.59 1.67
CA ASP A 14 5.77 -7.48 2.61
C ASP A 14 5.91 -8.01 4.04
N GLU A 15 6.78 -7.37 4.82
CA GLU A 15 7.11 -7.79 6.18
C GLU A 15 5.95 -7.56 7.16
N HIS A 16 5.16 -6.52 6.91
CA HIS A 16 4.06 -6.10 7.78
C HIS A 16 2.82 -5.76 6.97
N PRO A 17 1.63 -6.17 7.44
CA PRO A 17 0.37 -5.72 6.85
C PRO A 17 0.18 -4.22 7.11
N LEU A 18 -0.33 -3.51 6.12
CA LEU A 18 -0.69 -2.09 6.21
C LEU A 18 -2.21 -1.96 6.20
N ASN A 19 -2.72 -0.89 6.84
CA ASN A 19 -4.11 -0.49 6.68
C ASN A 19 -4.29 0.26 5.36
N TYR A 20 -4.07 -0.46 4.26
CA TYR A 20 -4.15 0.03 2.90
C TYR A 20 -4.54 -1.11 1.98
N ASP A 21 -5.46 -0.84 1.06
CA ASP A 21 -5.88 -1.78 0.03
C ASP A 21 -5.82 -1.08 -1.32
N GLU A 22 -5.03 -1.63 -2.24
CA GLU A 22 -4.85 -1.07 -3.58
C GLU A 22 -6.05 -1.32 -4.49
N TYR A 23 -6.84 -2.37 -4.24
CA TYR A 23 -7.91 -2.82 -5.12
C TYR A 23 -9.28 -2.30 -4.70
N TYR A 24 -9.43 -1.87 -3.44
CA TYR A 24 -10.70 -1.38 -2.92
C TYR A 24 -10.74 0.15 -2.90
N PRO A 25 -11.77 0.77 -3.51
CA PRO A 25 -11.97 2.21 -3.40
C PRO A 25 -12.18 2.65 -1.95
N PHE A 26 -11.45 3.68 -1.53
CA PHE A 26 -11.61 4.30 -0.21
C PHE A 26 -11.54 5.83 -0.31
N LYS A 27 -11.99 6.51 0.75
CA LYS A 27 -11.84 7.96 0.92
C LYS A 27 -10.90 8.25 2.08
N ILE A 28 -10.14 9.32 1.95
CA ILE A 28 -9.30 9.84 3.05
C ILE A 28 -10.01 11.08 3.60
N PHE A 29 -10.40 11.05 4.87
CA PHE A 29 -10.93 12.24 5.52
C PHE A 29 -9.76 13.16 5.93
N ALA A 30 -9.84 14.44 5.54
CA ALA A 30 -8.77 15.42 5.79
C ALA A 30 -8.42 15.62 7.27
N ALA A 31 -9.37 15.33 8.17
CA ALA A 31 -9.15 15.44 9.61
C ALA A 31 -8.32 14.29 10.19
N SER A 32 -8.46 13.06 9.67
CA SER A 32 -7.81 11.86 10.22
C SER A 32 -6.62 11.40 9.39
N ASN A 33 -6.59 11.68 8.09
CA ASN A 33 -5.66 11.09 7.13
C ASN A 33 -5.64 9.55 7.13
N VAL A 34 -6.73 8.94 7.59
CA VAL A 34 -6.92 7.48 7.59
C VAL A 34 -7.84 7.12 6.42
N PRO A 35 -7.61 6.00 5.72
CA PRO A 35 -8.54 5.49 4.72
C PRO A 35 -9.83 4.96 5.37
N HIS A 36 -10.98 5.33 4.81
CA HIS A 36 -12.29 4.81 5.18
C HIS A 36 -12.97 4.20 3.96
N LEU A 37 -13.43 2.95 4.10
CA LEU A 37 -14.23 2.26 3.09
C LEU A 37 -15.54 3.03 2.87
N SER A 38 -15.89 3.25 1.60
CA SER A 38 -17.03 4.09 1.18
C SER A 38 -18.23 3.29 0.73
#